data_AF-A0A4D9DFV8-F1
#
_entry.id   AF-A0A4D9DFV8-F1
#
_cell.length_a   1.000
_cell.length_b   1.000
_cell.length_c   1.000
_cell.angle_alpha   90.00
_cell.angle_beta   90.00
_cell.angle_gamma   90.00
#
_symmetry.space_group_name_H-M   'P 1'
#
loop_
_entity.id
_entity.type
_entity.pdbx_description
1 polymer ?
#
loop_
_entity_poly.entity_id
_entity_poly.type
_entity_poly.pdbx_seq_one_letter_code
_entity_poly.pdbx_strand_id
1 'polypeptide(L)'
;MTRHEEEEHGAGEKAYLTFEVVSLVPYDRNLIDISFLSEDQIQYLNTYYETIRQRVGPELQRRQLEEEYEWLRRNTQPFSRGTLVAASLGTLAISSLVSTLLPDRQA
;
A
#
# COMPACT_ATOMS: atom_id res chain seq x y z
N MET A 1 -6.17 -21.42 -21.83
CA MET A 1 -6.40 -22.71 -21.14
C MET A 1 -6.96 -22.34 -19.77
N THR A 2 -8.27 -22.55 -19.61
CA THR A 2 -9.15 -21.96 -18.59
C THR A 2 -8.84 -22.47 -17.17
N ARG A 3 -8.62 -21.53 -16.23
CA ARG A 3 -8.67 -21.82 -14.80
C ARG A 3 -10.13 -21.79 -14.39
N HIS A 4 -10.69 -22.96 -14.09
CA HIS A 4 -12.02 -23.08 -13.51
C HIS A 4 -11.88 -22.78 -12.01
N GLU A 5 -12.29 -21.59 -11.59
CA GLU A 5 -12.54 -21.30 -10.18
C GLU A 5 -14.03 -21.59 -9.95
N GLU A 6 -14.33 -22.86 -9.72
CA GLU A 6 -15.66 -23.31 -9.31
C GLU A 6 -15.87 -22.93 -7.84
N GLU A 7 -16.64 -21.87 -7.58
CA GLU A 7 -17.13 -21.60 -6.23
C GLU A 7 -18.23 -22.61 -5.91
N GLU A 8 -17.89 -23.60 -5.08
CA GLU A 8 -18.76 -24.71 -4.69
C GLU A 8 -19.93 -24.21 -3.81
N HIS A 9 -21.04 -23.90 -4.45
CA HIS A 9 -22.33 -23.67 -3.81
C HIS A 9 -23.13 -24.98 -3.82
N GLY A 10 -23.88 -25.23 -2.74
CA GLY A 10 -24.44 -26.55 -2.39
C GLY A 10 -25.06 -27.33 -3.55
N ALA A 11 -24.88 -28.66 -3.51
CA ALA A 11 -25.28 -29.64 -4.52
C ALA A 11 -26.70 -29.39 -5.10
N GLY A 12 -26.79 -28.59 -6.16
CA GLY A 12 -28.05 -28.18 -6.79
C GLY A 12 -28.04 -26.77 -7.40
N GLU A 13 -27.15 -25.88 -6.99
CA GLU A 13 -27.04 -24.52 -7.55
C GLU A 13 -26.10 -24.45 -8.77
N LYS A 14 -26.45 -23.61 -9.75
CA LYS A 14 -25.65 -23.42 -10.97
C LYS A 14 -24.37 -22.65 -10.63
N ALA A 15 -23.21 -23.18 -11.06
CA ALA A 15 -21.94 -22.47 -10.98
C ALA A 15 -21.98 -21.18 -11.82
N TYR A 16 -21.45 -20.10 -11.27
CA TYR A 16 -21.26 -18.83 -11.96
C TYR A 16 -19.81 -18.68 -12.42
N LEU A 17 -19.60 -17.86 -13.44
CA LEU A 17 -18.28 -17.55 -13.99
C LEU A 17 -17.87 -16.13 -13.61
N THR A 18 -16.57 -15.92 -13.44
CA THR A 18 -15.95 -14.61 -13.23
C THR A 18 -14.87 -14.34 -14.27
N PHE A 19 -14.38 -13.09 -14.31
CA PHE A 19 -13.33 -12.67 -15.22
C PHE A 19 -11.94 -12.81 -14.58
N GLU A 20 -10.99 -13.35 -15.33
CA GLU A 20 -9.57 -13.24 -15.02
C GLU A 20 -8.97 -12.03 -15.72
N VAL A 21 -8.26 -11.18 -14.98
CA VAL A 21 -7.53 -10.04 -15.56
C VAL A 21 -6.21 -10.53 -16.15
N VAL A 22 -6.10 -10.45 -17.48
CA VAL A 22 -4.88 -10.86 -18.22
C VAL A 22 -3.87 -9.72 -18.33
N SER A 23 -4.35 -8.50 -18.55
CA SER A 23 -3.49 -7.31 -18.67
C SER A 23 -3.06 -6.82 -17.30
N LEU A 24 -1.74 -6.76 -17.05
CA LEU A 24 -1.17 -6.37 -15.75
C LEU A 24 -0.48 -5.00 -15.84
N VAL A 25 -1.28 -3.96 -16.07
CA VAL A 25 -0.81 -2.58 -16.18
C VAL A 25 -1.58 -1.72 -15.17
N PRO A 26 -0.90 -0.92 -14.33
CA PRO A 26 -1.59 -0.11 -13.32
C PRO A 26 -2.47 0.96 -13.98
N TYR A 27 -3.60 1.27 -13.36
CA TYR A 27 -4.34 2.48 -13.69
C TYR A 27 -3.55 3.70 -13.20
N ASP A 28 -3.67 4.84 -13.88
CA ASP A 28 -3.04 6.07 -13.40
C ASP A 28 -3.73 6.53 -12.11
N ARG A 29 -2.97 6.61 -11.03
CA ARG A 29 -3.46 6.99 -9.70
C ARG A 29 -4.06 8.38 -9.69
N ASN A 30 -3.56 9.30 -10.53
CA ASN A 30 -4.04 10.69 -10.57
C ASN A 30 -5.45 10.82 -11.12
N LEU A 31 -5.96 9.77 -11.79
CA LEU A 31 -7.30 9.74 -12.37
C LEU A 31 -8.32 9.03 -11.46
N ILE A 32 -7.90 8.57 -10.28
CA ILE A 32 -8.76 7.83 -9.35
C ILE A 32 -9.05 8.71 -8.12
N ASP A 33 -10.29 9.19 -8.04
CA ASP A 33 -10.82 9.80 -6.82
C ASP A 33 -11.45 8.71 -5.94
N ILE A 34 -10.75 8.32 -4.88
CA ILE A 34 -11.16 7.26 -3.96
C ILE A 34 -12.41 7.62 -3.14
N SER A 35 -12.83 8.88 -3.12
CA SER A 35 -14.06 9.29 -2.42
C SER A 35 -15.32 8.71 -3.07
N PHE A 36 -15.28 8.42 -4.37
CA PHE A 36 -16.37 7.80 -5.13
C PHE A 36 -16.36 6.26 -5.10
N LEU A 37 -15.33 5.64 -4.52
CA LEU A 37 -15.21 4.19 -4.48
C LEU A 37 -15.78 3.62 -3.18
N SER A 38 -16.41 2.46 -3.29
CA SER A 38 -16.74 1.59 -2.15
C SER A 38 -15.48 0.90 -1.60
N GLU A 39 -15.58 0.34 -0.39
CA GLU A 39 -14.47 -0.42 0.21
C GLU A 39 -14.10 -1.66 -0.63
N ASP A 40 -15.09 -2.36 -1.20
CA ASP A 40 -14.82 -3.53 -2.06
C ASP A 40 -14.07 -3.13 -3.34
N GLN A 41 -14.39 -1.97 -3.93
CA GLN A 41 -13.68 -1.45 -5.08
C GLN A 41 -12.24 -1.03 -4.73
N ILE A 42 -12.04 -0.42 -3.56
CA ILE A 42 -10.69 -0.09 -3.05
C ILE A 42 -9.88 -1.38 -2.83
N GLN A 43 -10.49 -2.38 -2.19
CA GLN A 43 -9.86 -3.67 -1.96
C GLN A 43 -9.52 -4.37 -3.28
N TYR A 44 -10.43 -4.35 -4.26
CA TYR A 44 -10.18 -4.88 -5.60
C TYR A 44 -8.98 -4.20 -6.26
N LEU A 45 -8.91 -2.86 -6.26
CA LEU A 45 -7.78 -2.12 -6.81
C LEU A 45 -6.46 -2.47 -6.11
N ASN A 46 -6.48 -2.58 -4.78
CA ASN A 46 -5.30 -2.94 -3.99
C ASN A 46 -4.81 -4.36 -4.32
N THR A 47 -5.72 -5.33 -4.42
CA THR A 47 -5.42 -6.70 -4.83
C THR A 47 -4.89 -6.77 -6.26
N TYR A 48 -5.49 -6.01 -7.17
CA TYR A 48 -5.03 -5.91 -8.56
C TYR A 48 -3.60 -5.34 -8.63
N TYR A 49 -3.32 -4.26 -7.90
CA TYR A 49 -1.98 -3.65 -7.86
C TYR A 49 -0.93 -4.55 -7.20
N GLU A 50 -1.31 -5.31 -6.17
CA GLU A 50 -0.45 -6.35 -5.60
C GLU A 50 -0.16 -7.47 -6.61
N THR A 51 -1.18 -7.93 -7.35
CA THR A 51 -1.01 -8.95 -8.40
C THR A 51 -0.03 -8.49 -9.48
N ILE A 52 -0.11 -7.22 -9.89
CA ILE A 52 0.86 -6.62 -10.82
C ILE A 52 2.28 -6.70 -10.25
N ARG A 53 2.50 -6.27 -9.00
CA ARG A 53 3.84 -6.33 -8.37
C ARG A 53 4.39 -7.76 -8.34
N GLN A 54 3.55 -8.72 -7.94
CA GLN A 54 3.96 -10.12 -7.80
C GLN A 54 4.30 -10.78 -9.14
N ARG A 55 3.54 -10.47 -10.20
CA ARG A 55 3.73 -11.12 -11.51
C ARG A 55 4.71 -10.39 -12.42
N VAL A 56 4.71 -9.05 -12.40
CA VAL A 56 5.53 -8.21 -13.31
C VAL A 56 6.85 -7.81 -12.67
N GLY A 57 6.85 -7.55 -11.35
CA GLY A 57 8.04 -7.09 -10.62
C GLY A 57 9.27 -7.99 -10.80
N PRO A 58 9.16 -9.32 -10.57
CA PRO A 58 10.28 -10.24 -10.74
C PRO A 58 10.85 -10.25 -12.17
N GLU A 59 9.99 -10.07 -13.18
CA GLU A 59 10.42 -10.06 -14.58
C GLU A 59 11.21 -8.79 -14.92
N LEU A 60 10.81 -7.63 -14.40
CA LEU A 60 11.57 -6.38 -14.54
C LEU A 60 12.96 -6.50 -13.90
N GLN A 61 13.02 -7.05 -12.68
CA GLN A 61 14.28 -7.27 -11.97
C GLN A 61 15.18 -8.26 -12.72
N ARG A 62 14.63 -9.39 -13.20
CA ARG A 62 15.36 -10.38 -14.00
C ARG A 62 15.98 -9.78 -15.25
N ARG A 63 15.28 -8.81 -15.86
CA ARG A 63 15.74 -8.07 -17.05
C ARG A 63 16.62 -6.86 -16.73
N GLN A 64 16.91 -6.59 -15.46
CA GLN A 64 17.73 -5.44 -15.01
C GLN A 64 17.11 -4.09 -15.38
N LEU A 65 15.78 -4.03 -15.37
CA LEU A 65 14.98 -2.83 -15.66
C LEU A 65 14.59 -2.14 -14.34
N GLU A 66 15.60 -1.55 -13.69
CA GLU A 66 15.45 -0.98 -12.34
C GLU A 66 14.57 0.27 -12.31
N GLU A 67 14.65 1.13 -13.34
CA GLU A 67 13.82 2.33 -13.45
C GLU A 67 12.34 1.96 -13.55
N GLU A 68 12.01 0.98 -14.39
CA GLU A 68 10.66 0.47 -14.58
C GLU A 68 10.16 -0.26 -13.33
N TYR A 69 11.03 -0.99 -12.63
CA TYR A 69 10.68 -1.64 -11.36
C TYR A 69 10.31 -0.61 -10.29
N GLU A 70 11.11 0.45 -10.12
CA GLU A 70 10.79 1.53 -9.18
C GLU A 70 9.57 2.34 -9.62
N TRP A 71 9.37 2.53 -10.93
CA TRP A 71 8.14 3.11 -11.46
C TRP A 71 6.92 2.23 -11.12
N LEU A 72 7.01 0.92 -11.31
CA LEU A 72 5.94 -0.02 -11.00
C LEU A 72 5.59 0.04 -9.52
N ARG A 73 6.60 0.00 -8.65
CA ARG A 73 6.42 0.04 -7.19
C ARG A 73 5.73 1.32 -6.74
N ARG A 74 6.13 2.48 -7.29
CA ARG A 74 5.49 3.77 -6.97
C ARG A 74 4.05 3.86 -7.48
N ASN A 75 3.77 3.41 -8.70
CA ASN A 75 2.45 3.55 -9.31
C ASN A 75 1.44 2.51 -8.84
N THR A 76 1.88 1.46 -8.14
CA THR A 76 1.01 0.41 -7.61
C THR A 76 0.77 0.52 -6.10
N GLN A 77 1.24 1.56 -5.39
CA GLN A 77 1.01 1.67 -3.94
C GLN A 77 -0.47 1.47 -3.53
N PRO A 78 -0.78 0.90 -2.35
CA PRO A 78 -2.17 0.72 -1.96
C PRO A 78 -2.89 2.06 -1.80
N PHE A 79 -4.20 2.06 -2.05
CA PHE A 79 -5.12 3.13 -1.68
C PHE A 79 -5.59 2.90 -0.24
N SER A 80 -5.63 3.98 0.54
CA SER A 80 -6.17 3.99 1.90
C SER A 80 -6.93 5.28 2.12
N ARG A 81 -8.12 5.23 2.72
CA ARG A 81 -8.73 6.44 3.27
C ARG A 81 -7.86 6.91 4.43
N GLY A 82 -7.42 8.16 4.38
CA GLY A 82 -6.64 8.73 5.48
C GLY A 82 -7.41 8.60 6.77
N THR A 83 -6.95 7.73 7.67
CA THR A 83 -7.39 7.77 9.06
C THR A 83 -6.49 8.80 9.72
N LEU A 84 -7.05 9.93 10.14
CA LEU A 84 -6.32 10.87 11.00
C LEU A 84 -6.01 10.16 12.30
N VAL A 85 -4.86 9.48 12.37
CA VAL A 85 -4.31 9.04 13.64
C VAL A 85 -3.82 10.31 14.31
N ALA A 86 -4.60 10.83 15.25
CA ALA A 86 -4.17 11.88 16.14
C ALA A 86 -2.93 11.36 16.88
N ALA A 87 -1.74 11.71 16.40
CA ALA A 87 -0.50 11.40 17.08
C ALA A 87 -0.52 12.14 18.42
N SER A 88 -0.73 11.40 19.50
CA SER A 88 -0.59 11.93 20.85
C SER A 88 0.87 12.39 21.01
N LEU A 89 1.08 13.71 20.98
CA LEU A 89 2.37 14.35 21.23
C LEU A 89 2.78 14.06 22.68
N GLY A 90 3.57 13.01 22.89
CA GLY A 90 4.25 12.78 24.16
C GLY A 90 5.31 13.85 24.38
N THR A 91 5.08 14.78 25.30
CA THR A 91 6.07 15.74 25.78
C THR A 91 7.18 15.00 26.54
N LEU A 92 8.34 14.83 25.93
CA LEU A 92 9.55 14.42 26.65
C LEU A 92 10.15 15.67 27.31
N ALA A 93 9.95 15.81 28.62
CA ALA A 93 10.62 16.81 29.43
C ALA A 93 12.15 16.62 29.35
N ILE A 94 12.85 17.64 28.86
CA ILE A 94 14.31 17.68 28.80
C ILE A 94 14.86 17.72 30.22
N SER A 95 15.53 16.65 30.62
CA SER A 95 16.20 16.52 31.91
C SER A 95 17.48 17.36 31.99
N SER A 96 17.64 18.07 33.11
CA SER A 96 18.91 18.33 33.83
C SER A 96 20.09 18.94 33.07
N LEU A 97 20.32 20.25 33.22
CA LEU A 97 21.67 20.83 33.33
C LEU A 97 21.61 22.31 33.79
N VAL A 98 21.47 22.53 35.09
CA VAL A 98 21.86 23.80 35.74
C VAL A 98 22.85 23.46 36.84
N SER A 99 24.10 23.26 36.43
CA SER A 99 25.25 23.21 37.33
C SER A 99 26.46 23.77 36.61
N THR A 100 26.43 25.07 36.33
CA THR A 100 27.62 25.90 36.06
C THR A 100 27.20 27.37 36.06
N LEU A 101 26.88 27.92 37.23
CA LEU A 101 27.04 29.38 37.44
C LEU A 101 27.13 29.69 38.93
N LEU A 102 28.32 29.58 39.50
CA LEU A 102 28.81 30.64 40.40
C LEU A 102 30.34 30.55 40.48
N PRO A 103 31.07 31.61 40.10
CA PRO A 103 32.51 31.69 40.26
C PRO A 103 32.88 32.00 41.72
N ASP A 104 33.93 31.33 42.18
CA ASP A 104 34.71 31.59 43.39
C ASP A 104 34.97 33.09 43.58
N ARG A 105 34.53 33.65 44.73
CA ARG A 105 35.08 34.88 45.32
C ARG A 105 34.89 34.90 46.83
N GLN A 106 35.99 34.72 47.57
CA GLN A 106 36.43 35.42 48.79
C GLN A 106 37.62 34.60 49.34
N ALA A 107 38.88 35.03 49.21
CA ALA A 107 39.55 36.11 49.95
C ALA A 107 39.49 35.89 51.47
#